data_AF-A0A953TNR7-F1
#
_entry.id   AF-A0A953TNR7-F1
#
_cell.length_a   1.000
_cell.length_b   1.000
_cell.length_c   1.000
_cell.angle_alpha   90.00
_cell.angle_beta   90.00
_cell.angle_gamma   90.00
#
_symmetry.space_group_name_H-M   'P 1'
#
loop_
_entity.id
_entity.type
_entity.pdbx_description
1 polymer ?
#
loop_
_entity_poly.entity_id
_entity_poly.type
_entity_poly.pdbx_seq_one_letter_code
_entity_poly.pdbx_strand_id
1 'polypeptide(L)' 'MFGSLGLPELLIILVIVILIFGANRLPGLARGMGSAVKNFKEGMKDDTVDRKS' A
#
# COMPACT_ATOMS: atom_id res chain seq x y z
N MET A 1 -13.57 -12.98 -25.69
CA MET A 1 -13.77 -13.93 -24.57
C MET A 1 -12.68 -13.85 -23.48
N PHE A 2 -11.73 -12.91 -23.47
CA PHE A 2 -10.79 -12.70 -22.34
C PHE A 2 -10.25 -11.27 -22.36
N GLY A 3 -11.09 -10.29 -22.05
CA GLY A 3 -10.84 -8.89 -22.41
C GLY A 3 -10.98 -7.91 -21.25
N SER A 4 -10.49 -8.28 -20.07
CA SER A 4 -10.11 -7.45 -18.93
C SER A 4 -10.09 -8.37 -17.72
N LEU A 5 -8.99 -8.40 -16.97
CA LEU A 5 -9.05 -8.82 -15.58
C LEU A 5 -10.08 -7.91 -14.91
N GLY A 6 -11.31 -8.38 -14.82
CA GLY A 6 -12.40 -7.61 -14.29
C GLY A 6 -12.21 -7.42 -12.79
N LEU A 7 -12.98 -6.48 -12.24
CA LEU A 7 -13.15 -6.37 -10.80
C LEU A 7 -13.46 -7.72 -10.11
N PRO A 8 -14.24 -8.66 -10.71
CA PRO A 8 -14.52 -9.96 -10.10
C PRO A 8 -13.27 -10.84 -9.90
N GLU A 9 -12.42 -10.99 -10.93
CA GLU A 9 -11.21 -11.81 -10.84
C GLU A 9 -10.20 -11.23 -9.83
N LEU A 10 -10.08 -9.90 -9.80
CA LEU A 10 -9.24 -9.20 -8.82
C LEU A 10 -9.73 -9.43 -7.38
N LEU A 11 -11.05 -9.46 -7.18
CA LEU A 11 -11.66 -9.78 -5.88
C LEU A 11 -11.37 -11.22 -5.45
N ILE A 12 -11.45 -12.19 -6.36
CA ILE A 12 -11.14 -13.60 -6.08
C ILE A 12 -9.67 -13.74 -5.65
N ILE A 13 -8.75 -13.11 -6.37
CA ILE A 13 -7.32 -13.11 -6.02
C ILE A 13 -7.12 -12.45 -4.66
N LEU A 14 -7.76 -11.32 -4.39
CA LEU A 14 -7.69 -10.62 -3.11
C LEU A 14 -8.15 -11.50 -1.95
N VAL A 15 -9.25 -12.24 -2.13
CA VAL A 15 -9.77 -13.19 -1.13
C VAL A 15 -8.74 -14.29 -0.86
N ILE A 16 -8.12 -14.88 -1.90
CA ILE A 16 -7.08 -15.91 -1.74
C ILE A 16 -5.87 -15.37 -0.97
N VAL A 17 -5.41 -14.16 -1.30
CA VAL A 17 -4.32 -13.49 -0.59
C VAL A 17 -4.69 -13.29 0.88
N ILE A 18 -5.92 -12.83 1.17
CA ILE A 18 -6.40 -12.66 2.54
C ILE A 18 -6.48 -14.00 3.30
N LEU A 19 -6.82 -15.11 2.64
CA LEU A 19 -6.84 -16.43 3.28
C LEU A 19 -5.42 -16.91 3.65
N ILE A 20 -4.43 -16.67 2.79
CA ILE A 20 -3.03 -17.07 3.03
C ILE A 20 -2.39 -16.22 4.13
N PHE A 21 -2.53 -14.89 4.02
CA PHE A 21 -1.89 -13.96 4.96
C PHE A 21 -2.73 -13.73 6.22
N GLY A 22 -4.03 -13.99 6.18
CA GLY A 22 -5.00 -13.64 7.21
C GLY A 22 -5.42 -12.17 7.15
N ALA A 23 -6.72 -11.90 7.31
CA ALA A 23 -7.29 -10.55 7.31
C ALA A 23 -6.68 -9.61 8.38
N ASN A 24 -6.12 -10.17 9.47
CA ASN A 24 -5.48 -9.38 10.53
C ASN A 24 -4.05 -8.93 10.19
N ARG A 25 -3.35 -9.58 9.24
CA ARG A 25 -1.98 -9.21 8.89
C ARG A 25 -1.93 -8.09 7.86
N LEU A 26 -2.90 -8.03 6.94
CA LEU A 26 -2.98 -7.00 5.90
C LEU A 26 -2.96 -5.56 6.48
N PRO A 27 -3.80 -5.21 7.48
CA PRO A 27 -3.82 -3.86 8.05
C PRO A 27 -2.54 -3.53 8.81
N GLY A 28 -1.92 -4.52 9.47
CA GLY A 28 -0.65 -4.34 10.17
C GLY A 28 0.49 -4.00 9.22
N LEU A 29 0.60 -4.74 8.11
CA LEU A 29 1.57 -4.49 7.04
C LEU A 29 1.31 -3.14 6.36
N ALA A 30 0.05 -2.84 6.03
CA ALA A 30 -0.33 -1.57 5.42
C ALA A 30 -0.03 -0.37 6.32
N ARG A 31 -0.29 -0.47 7.64
CA ARG A 31 0.07 0.58 8.61
C ARG A 31 1.58 0.76 8.71
N GLY A 32 2.35 -0.32 8.82
CA GLY A 32 3.82 -0.26 8.89
C GLY A 32 4.43 0.38 7.63
N MET A 33 4.01 -0.07 6.45
CA MET A 33 4.45 0.51 5.17
C MET A 33 3.98 1.96 5.01
N GLY A 34 2.73 2.25 5.38
CA GLY A 34 2.15 3.60 5.28
C GLY A 34 2.88 4.61 6.17
N SER A 35 3.21 4.23 7.40
CA SER A 35 4.02 5.05 8.30
C SER A 35 5.43 5.27 7.77
N ALA A 36 6.07 4.24 7.21
CA ALA A 36 7.41 4.38 6.61
C ALA A 36 7.40 5.34 5.41
N VAL A 37 6.43 5.20 4.49
CA VAL A 37 6.28 6.09 3.33
C VAL A 37 5.95 7.52 3.76
N LYS A 38 5.10 7.69 4.79
CA LYS A 38 4.76 9.01 5.34
C LYS A 38 6.01 9.71 5.89
N ASN A 39 6.75 9.04 6.77
CA ASN A 39 7.96 9.59 7.38
C ASN A 39 9.04 9.90 6.33
N PHE A 40 9.18 9.03 5.33
CA PHE A 40 10.10 9.26 4.20
C PHE A 40 9.72 10.52 3.41
N LYS A 41 8.42 10.70 3.12
CA LYS A 41 7.91 11.88 2.42
C LYS A 41 8.08 13.16 3.24
N GLU A 42 7.88 13.10 4.56
CA GLU A 42 8.07 14.23 5.47
C GLU A 42 9.54 14.65 5.52
N GLY A 43 10.47 13.71 5.70
CA GLY A 43 11.91 14.00 5.70
C GLY A 43 12.42 14.59 4.38
N MET A 44 11.97 14.07 3.24
CA MET A 44 12.31 14.66 1.93
C MET A 44 11.73 16.07 1.74
N LYS A 45 10.59 16.38 2.37
CA LYS A 45 9.99 17.72 2.28
C LYS A 45 10.78 18.73 3.09
N ASP A 46 11.22 18.36 4.30
CA ASP A 46 11.99 19.25 5.17
C ASP A 46 13.30 19.67 4.50
N ASP A 47 14.02 18.71 3.88
CA ASP A 47 15.24 18.96 3.10
C ASP A 47 15.03 19.92 1.90
N THR A 48 13.82 20.00 1.36
CA THR A 48 13.49 20.91 0.25
C THR A 48 13.07 22.30 0.69
N VAL A 49 12.57 22.45 1.92
CA VAL A 49 12.15 23.74 2.49
C VAL A 49 13.36 24.51 3.01
N ASP A 50 14.36 23.81 3.57
CA ASP A 50 15.59 24.40 4.11
C ASP A 50 16.52 24.97 3.01
N ARG A 51 16.54 24.36 1.81
CA ARG A 51 17.36 24.84 0.67
C ARG A 51 16.88 26.11 -0.03
N LYS A 52 15.74 26.70 0.37
CA LYS A 52 15.14 27.86 -0.32
C LYS A 52 15.17 29.16 0.51
N SER A 53 15.88 29.17 1.65
CA SER A 53 16.03 30.36 2.51
C SER A 53 17.46 30.88 2.50
#